data_AF-A0A2U3LF93-F1
#
_entry.id   AF-A0A2U3LF93-F1
#
_cell.length_a   1.000
_cell.length_b   1.000
_cell.length_c   1.000
_cell.angle_alpha   90.00
_cell.angle_beta   90.00
_cell.angle_gamma   90.00
#
_symmetry.space_group_name_H-M   'P 1'
#
loop_
_entity.id
_entity.type
_entity.pdbx_description
1 polymer ?
#
loop_
_entity_poly.entity_id
_entity_poly.type
_entity_poly.pdbx_seq_one_letter_code
_entity_poly.pdbx_strand_id
1 'polypeptide(L)'
;MADPAMPAVAGKGPAFIREMLVTFKDIDVSLNGLSGDAAAKIKTVCSDMGQDVEPLTSRAYMKTVKAGETAWQCSQIALKLKDSVASGNEAEALEAIDKLSAELGGLINKTKNFVVRMT
;
A
#
# COMPACT_ATOMS: atom_id res chain seq x y z
N MET A 1 -9.83 16.66 -11.27
CA MET A 1 -9.31 15.41 -11.86
C MET A 1 -10.31 14.33 -11.47
N ALA A 2 -10.90 13.60 -12.41
CA ALA A 2 -11.83 12.53 -12.06
C ALA A 2 -11.05 11.42 -11.36
N ASP A 3 -11.42 11.08 -10.13
CA ASP A 3 -10.91 9.89 -9.47
C ASP A 3 -11.09 8.69 -10.43
N PRO A 4 -10.03 7.91 -10.71
CA PRO A 4 -10.14 6.78 -11.62
C PRO A 4 -11.27 5.88 -11.15
N ALA A 5 -12.24 5.62 -12.03
CA ALA A 5 -13.38 4.78 -11.72
C ALA A 5 -12.86 3.43 -11.19
N MET A 6 -13.33 3.04 -10.00
CA MET A 6 -12.84 1.87 -9.31
C MET A 6 -12.96 0.64 -10.25
N PRO A 7 -11.84 0.03 -10.65
CA PRO A 7 -11.87 -1.07 -11.62
C PRO A 7 -12.49 -2.31 -10.99
N ALA A 8 -12.77 -3.35 -11.79
CA ALA A 8 -13.14 -4.65 -11.25
C ALA A 8 -11.98 -5.20 -10.40
N VAL A 9 -12.10 -5.08 -9.07
CA VAL A 9 -11.07 -5.44 -8.07
C VAL A 9 -11.22 -6.85 -7.51
N ALA A 10 -12.34 -7.55 -7.83
CA ALA A 10 -12.58 -8.92 -7.43
C ALA A 10 -11.43 -9.84 -7.86
N GLY A 11 -10.84 -10.59 -6.93
CA GLY A 11 -9.72 -11.49 -7.21
C GLY A 11 -8.38 -10.81 -7.50
N LYS A 12 -8.33 -9.47 -7.63
CA LYS A 12 -7.13 -8.71 -8.02
C LYS A 12 -6.32 -8.15 -6.86
N GLY A 13 -6.78 -8.31 -5.61
CA GLY A 13 -6.03 -7.89 -4.42
C GLY A 13 -4.54 -8.29 -4.44
N PRO A 14 -4.17 -9.54 -4.80
CA PRO A 14 -2.76 -9.94 -4.86
C PRO A 14 -1.97 -9.18 -5.92
N ALA A 15 -2.59 -8.84 -7.07
CA ALA A 15 -1.94 -8.11 -8.14
C ALA A 15 -1.66 -6.67 -7.71
N PHE A 16 -2.65 -5.97 -7.13
CA PHE A 16 -2.48 -4.60 -6.66
C PHE A 16 -1.44 -4.49 -5.54
N ILE A 17 -1.40 -5.46 -4.61
CA ILE A 17 -0.33 -5.47 -3.60
C ILE A 17 1.05 -5.66 -4.24
N ARG A 18 1.19 -6.51 -5.26
CA ARG A 18 2.47 -6.64 -5.97
C ARG A 18 2.88 -5.36 -6.69
N GLU A 19 1.94 -4.68 -7.35
CA GLU A 19 2.20 -3.37 -7.99
C GLU A 19 2.60 -2.32 -6.96
N MET A 20 1.94 -2.31 -5.80
CA MET A 20 2.28 -1.44 -4.68
C MET A 20 3.69 -1.74 -4.14
N LEU A 21 4.06 -3.01 -3.97
CA LEU A 21 5.40 -3.41 -3.52
C LEU A 21 6.50 -2.97 -4.51
N VAL A 22 6.22 -3.02 -5.81
CA VAL A 22 7.11 -2.47 -6.83
C VAL A 22 7.24 -0.96 -6.65
N THR A 23 6.12 -0.27 -6.43
CA THR A 23 6.10 1.19 -6.18
C THR A 23 6.91 1.56 -4.93
N PHE A 24 6.86 0.76 -3.86
CA PHE A 24 7.67 0.97 -2.65
C PHE A 24 9.17 0.90 -2.92
N LYS A 25 9.62 -0.04 -3.76
CA LYS A 25 11.02 -0.11 -4.16
C LYS A 25 11.43 1.11 -4.96
N ASP A 26 10.57 1.60 -5.85
CA ASP A 26 10.79 2.83 -6.60
C ASP A 26 10.89 4.07 -5.69
N ILE A 27 10.01 4.14 -4.67
CA ILE A 27 10.04 5.20 -3.66
C ILE A 27 11.35 5.15 -2.88
N ASP A 28 11.80 3.97 -2.42
CA ASP A 28 13.04 3.81 -1.65
C ASP A 28 14.27 4.39 -2.37
N VAL A 29 14.33 4.21 -3.70
CA VAL A 29 15.39 4.78 -4.55
C VAL A 29 15.23 6.29 -4.75
N SER A 30 14.02 6.81 -4.63
CA SER A 30 13.66 8.22 -4.88
C SER A 30 13.66 9.09 -3.62
N LEU A 31 13.97 8.55 -2.44
CA LEU A 31 13.93 9.28 -1.15
C LEU A 31 14.97 10.41 -1.02
N ASN A 32 15.89 10.56 -1.98
CA ASN A 32 16.96 11.55 -1.94
C ASN A 32 16.48 13.02 -1.90
N GLY A 33 15.20 13.28 -2.18
CA GLY A 33 14.60 14.63 -2.15
C GLY A 33 13.99 15.05 -0.80
N LEU A 34 14.02 14.19 0.22
CA LEU A 34 13.38 14.42 1.52
C LEU A 34 14.41 14.57 2.65
N SER A 35 13.98 15.15 3.77
CA SER A 35 14.76 15.16 5.01
C SER A 35 15.10 13.74 5.47
N GLY A 36 16.26 13.57 6.12
CA GLY A 36 16.73 12.27 6.59
C GLY A 36 15.72 11.52 7.47
N ASP A 37 15.02 12.25 8.36
CA ASP A 37 13.97 11.68 9.21
C ASP A 37 12.74 11.22 8.41
N ALA A 38 12.25 12.03 7.47
CA ALA A 38 11.09 11.68 6.65
C ALA A 38 11.40 10.49 5.72
N ALA A 39 12.57 10.51 5.08
CA ALA A 39 13.07 9.40 4.28
C ALA A 39 13.19 8.12 5.11
N ALA A 40 13.75 8.18 6.31
CA ALA A 40 13.86 7.03 7.20
C ALA A 40 12.49 6.48 7.61
N LYS A 41 11.53 7.34 7.97
CA LYS A 41 10.16 6.92 8.30
C LYS A 41 9.48 6.23 7.13
N ILE A 42 9.53 6.83 5.93
CA ILE A 42 8.92 6.26 4.71
C ILE A 42 9.55 4.91 4.37
N LYS A 43 10.88 4.83 4.39
CA LYS A 43 11.62 3.59 4.17
C LYS A 43 11.19 2.48 5.13
N THR A 44 11.12 2.81 6.42
CA THR A 44 10.75 1.85 7.47
C THR A 44 9.34 1.32 7.25
N VAL A 45 8.36 2.21 7.04
CA VAL A 45 6.97 1.80 6.81
C VAL A 45 6.83 0.99 5.51
N CYS A 46 7.41 1.44 4.40
CA CYS A 46 7.36 0.70 3.14
C CYS A 46 8.02 -0.68 3.25
N SER A 47 9.11 -0.81 4.01
CA SER A 47 9.78 -2.09 4.22
C SER A 47 8.98 -3.02 5.15
N ASP A 48 8.64 -2.57 6.36
CA ASP A 48 7.95 -3.37 7.37
C ASP A 48 6.59 -3.85 6.86
N MET A 49 5.80 -2.92 6.31
CA MET A 49 4.48 -3.26 5.80
C MET A 49 4.55 -4.09 4.53
N GLY A 50 5.56 -3.85 3.70
CA GLY A 50 5.82 -4.67 2.52
C GLY A 50 6.07 -6.12 2.89
N GLN A 51 6.90 -6.36 3.90
CA GLN A 51 7.20 -7.70 4.41
C GLN A 51 6.00 -8.37 5.08
N ASP A 52 5.13 -7.59 5.74
CA ASP A 52 3.93 -8.11 6.39
C ASP A 52 2.81 -8.45 5.39
N VAL A 53 2.65 -7.67 4.32
CA VAL A 53 1.56 -7.83 3.34
C VAL A 53 1.89 -8.85 2.24
N GLU A 54 3.15 -8.99 1.86
CA GLU A 54 3.60 -9.93 0.83
C GLU A 54 3.13 -11.38 1.06
N PRO A 55 3.34 -12.01 2.24
CA PRO A 55 2.88 -13.38 2.49
C PRO A 55 1.35 -13.49 2.55
N LEU A 56 0.65 -12.38 2.80
CA LEU A 56 -0.81 -12.36 2.88
C LEU A 56 -1.46 -12.41 1.49
N THR A 57 -0.74 -12.06 0.43
CA THR A 57 -1.25 -12.11 -0.97
C THR A 57 -1.78 -13.48 -1.38
N SER A 58 -1.31 -14.57 -0.74
CA SER A 58 -1.76 -15.94 -1.01
C SER A 58 -3.04 -16.34 -0.24
N ARG A 59 -3.52 -15.51 0.69
CA ARG A 59 -4.69 -15.80 1.54
C ARG A 59 -6.00 -15.65 0.76
N ALA A 60 -7.00 -16.46 1.13
CA ALA A 60 -8.33 -16.43 0.50
C ALA A 60 -9.00 -15.05 0.57
N TYR A 61 -8.81 -14.32 1.68
CA TYR A 61 -9.34 -12.96 1.84
C TYR A 61 -8.88 -12.01 0.74
N MET A 62 -7.63 -12.13 0.28
CA MET A 62 -7.08 -11.26 -0.76
C MET A 62 -7.78 -11.40 -2.11
N LYS A 63 -8.49 -12.51 -2.33
CA LYS A 63 -9.31 -12.73 -3.53
C LYS A 63 -10.69 -12.08 -3.45
N THR A 64 -11.08 -11.54 -2.29
CA THR A 64 -12.37 -10.88 -2.11
C THR A 64 -12.39 -9.48 -2.73
N VAL A 65 -13.59 -8.98 -3.03
CA VAL A 65 -13.79 -7.61 -3.54
C VAL A 65 -13.22 -6.60 -2.55
N LYS A 66 -13.56 -6.70 -1.26
CA LYS A 66 -13.10 -5.78 -0.20
C LYS A 66 -11.58 -5.67 -0.10
N ALA A 67 -10.89 -6.81 -0.15
CA ALA A 67 -9.43 -6.79 -0.12
C ALA A 67 -8.86 -6.17 -1.41
N GLY A 68 -9.49 -6.40 -2.55
CA GLY A 68 -9.14 -5.75 -3.81
C GLY A 68 -9.36 -4.24 -3.78
N GLU A 69 -10.46 -3.75 -3.20
CA GLU A 69 -10.75 -2.32 -3.02
C GLU A 69 -9.66 -1.64 -2.18
N THR A 70 -9.37 -2.20 -1.00
CA THR A 70 -8.33 -1.67 -0.12
C THR A 70 -6.94 -1.77 -0.76
N ALA A 71 -6.59 -2.90 -1.39
CA ALA A 71 -5.30 -3.04 -2.07
C ALA A 71 -5.13 -2.03 -3.22
N TRP A 72 -6.20 -1.76 -3.97
CA TRP A 72 -6.19 -0.73 -5.00
C TRP A 72 -6.02 0.67 -4.40
N GLN A 73 -6.74 0.99 -3.32
CA GLN A 73 -6.56 2.25 -2.58
C GLN A 73 -5.11 2.41 -2.07
N CYS A 74 -4.53 1.38 -1.45
CA CYS A 74 -3.14 1.40 -1.02
C CYS A 74 -2.18 1.64 -2.19
N SER A 75 -2.42 1.02 -3.34
CA SER A 75 -1.64 1.26 -4.56
C SER A 75 -1.76 2.70 -5.05
N GLN A 76 -2.95 3.31 -5.01
CA GLN A 76 -3.13 4.72 -5.38
C GLN A 76 -2.44 5.67 -4.40
N ILE A 77 -2.49 5.38 -3.09
CA ILE A 77 -1.78 6.16 -2.07
C ILE A 77 -0.27 6.03 -2.26
N ALA A 78 0.24 4.83 -2.58
CA ALA A 78 1.65 4.61 -2.88
C ALA A 78 2.10 5.41 -4.12
N LEU A 79 1.27 5.49 -5.17
CA LEU A 79 1.56 6.34 -6.32
C LEU A 79 1.60 7.83 -5.95
N LYS A 80 0.65 8.31 -5.14
CA LYS A 80 0.68 9.68 -4.62
C LYS A 80 1.93 9.95 -3.78
N LEU A 81 2.30 9.02 -2.90
CA LEU A 81 3.51 9.11 -2.12
C LEU A 81 4.75 9.22 -3.01
N LYS A 82 4.85 8.41 -4.07
CA LYS A 82 5.93 8.50 -5.06
C LYS A 82 6.00 9.89 -5.71
N ASP A 83 4.85 10.45 -6.09
CA ASP A 83 4.76 11.77 -6.70
C ASP A 83 5.15 12.89 -5.73
N SER A 84 4.70 12.82 -4.48
CA SER A 84 5.07 13.74 -3.41
C SER A 84 6.57 13.67 -3.08
N VAL A 85 7.15 12.46 -3.02
CA VAL A 85 8.59 12.24 -2.83
C VAL A 85 9.38 12.84 -3.99
N ALA A 86 8.93 12.61 -5.23
CA ALA A 86 9.57 13.16 -6.43
C ALA A 86 9.48 14.70 -6.50
N SER A 87 8.40 15.26 -5.99
CA SER A 87 8.18 16.71 -5.90
C SER A 87 8.87 17.36 -4.70
N GLY A 88 9.52 16.58 -3.82
CA GLY A 88 10.14 17.06 -2.58
C GLY A 88 9.13 17.58 -1.54
N ASN A 89 7.84 17.22 -1.69
CA ASN A 89 6.78 17.74 -0.84
C ASN A 89 6.59 16.85 0.38
N GLU A 90 7.39 17.13 1.42
CA GLU A 90 7.55 16.27 2.58
C GLU A 90 6.27 16.12 3.42
N ALA A 91 5.49 17.19 3.56
CA ALA A 91 4.22 17.16 4.30
C ALA A 91 3.22 16.17 3.67
N GLU A 92 3.06 16.23 2.33
CA GLU A 92 2.19 15.32 1.60
C GLU A 92 2.71 13.89 1.61
N ALA A 93 4.03 13.71 1.51
CA ALA A 93 4.65 12.39 1.61
C ALA A 93 4.41 11.76 2.99
N LEU A 94 4.53 12.53 4.07
CA LEU A 94 4.26 12.07 5.43
C LEU A 94 2.77 11.75 5.64
N GLU A 95 1.87 12.59 5.14
CA GLU A 95 0.43 12.28 5.19
C GLU A 95 0.07 11.03 4.39
N ALA A 96 0.67 10.85 3.21
CA ALA A 96 0.44 9.70 2.36
C ALA A 96 0.95 8.41 3.02
N ILE A 97 2.14 8.43 3.64
CA ILE A 97 2.67 7.24 4.33
C ILE A 97 1.86 6.89 5.59
N ASP A 98 1.39 7.88 6.35
CA ASP A 98 0.54 7.61 7.52
C ASP A 98 -0.83 7.03 7.11
N LYS A 99 -1.45 7.54 6.03
CA LYS A 99 -2.69 6.96 5.46
C LYS A 99 -2.46 5.55 4.93
N LEU A 100 -1.38 5.33 4.18
CA LEU A 100 -0.99 4.03 3.66
C LEU A 100 -0.79 3.02 4.80
N SER A 101 -0.17 3.47 5.90
CA SER A 101 0.05 2.65 7.09
C SER A 101 -1.24 2.24 7.78
N ALA A 102 -2.19 3.16 7.93
CA ALA A 102 -3.50 2.82 8.49
C ALA A 102 -4.25 1.80 7.63
N GLU A 103 -4.29 2.01 6.32
CA GLU A 103 -5.02 1.15 5.37
C GLU A 103 -4.39 -0.25 5.28
N LEU A 104 -3.06 -0.33 5.14
CA LEU A 104 -2.35 -1.62 5.12
C LEU A 104 -2.44 -2.34 6.45
N GLY A 105 -2.34 -1.64 7.58
CA GLY A 105 -2.53 -2.24 8.90
C GLY A 105 -3.91 -2.86 9.05
N GLY A 106 -4.95 -2.14 8.60
CA GLY A 106 -6.31 -2.65 8.54
C GLY A 106 -6.45 -3.87 7.63
N LEU A 107 -5.83 -3.86 6.45
CA LEU A 107 -5.83 -4.97 5.51
C LEU A 107 -5.12 -6.21 6.10
N ILE A 108 -3.93 -6.02 6.68
CA ILE A 108 -3.14 -7.07 7.32
C ILE A 108 -3.94 -7.72 8.44
N ASN A 109 -4.53 -6.91 9.33
CA ASN A 109 -5.31 -7.40 10.45
C ASN A 109 -6.56 -8.17 9.99
N LYS A 110 -7.30 -7.65 9.01
CA LYS A 110 -8.47 -8.34 8.43
C LYS A 110 -8.06 -9.65 7.75
N THR A 111 -6.95 -9.65 7.02
CA THR A 111 -6.47 -10.85 6.31
C THR A 111 -5.97 -11.93 7.27
N LYS A 112 -5.26 -11.54 8.35
CA LYS A 112 -4.78 -12.46 9.39
C LYS A 112 -5.94 -13.09 10.18
N ASN A 113 -6.99 -12.32 10.48
CA ASN A 113 -8.18 -12.78 11.21
C ASN A 113 -9.27 -13.39 10.32
N PHE A 114 -9.11 -13.41 9.00
CA PHE A 114 -10.11 -13.98 8.12
C PHE A 114 -10.12 -15.51 8.21
N VAL A 115 -11.15 -16.06 8.84
CA VAL A 115 -11.39 -17.50 8.92
C VAL A 115 -12.43 -17.88 7.87
N VAL A 116 -12.03 -18.69 6.87
CA VAL A 116 -12.98 -19.32 5.97
C VAL A 116 -13.67 -20.43 6.75
N ARG A 117 -14.95 -20.23 7.12
CA ARG A 117 -15.76 -21.35 7.61
C ARG A 117 -16.08 -22.24 6.42
N MET A 118 -15.36 -23.36 6.30
CA MET A 118 -15.84 -24.51 5.51
C MET A 118 -17.10 -25.01 6.20
N THR A 119 -18.26 -24.72 5.62
CA THR A 119 -19.54 -25.34 5.99
C THR A 119 -20.13 -25.97 4.73
#